data_AF-A0A6H9XSR8-F1
#
_entry.id   AF-A0A6H9XSR8-F1
#
_cell.length_a   1.000
_cell.length_b   1.000
_cell.length_c   1.000
_cell.angle_alpha   90.00
_cell.angle_beta   90.00
_cell.angle_gamma   90.00
#
_symmetry.space_group_name_H-M   'P 1'
#
loop_
_entity.id
_entity.type
_entity.pdbx_description
1 polymer ?
#
loop_
_entity_poly.entity_id
_entity_poly.type
_entity_poly.pdbx_seq_one_letter_code
_entity_poly.pdbx_strand_id
1 'polypeptide(L)'
;MNVGQAMSRWRAGHHAFFVLLQGIILAHRRLETAMIAGDMPAARRALGQATRMLDGSAAAMRFAGDMPAERYVSVRESMTPPNVPAKFSGLWSIDHCAMIDGMKSLRKQLDNNWDALEAELKIWHGAIDRVYAAHALVCEYFVGDGPSLAMRSETSKCTRTALENIEAFRKRTLALVTPGETDVEETADVENT
;
A
#
# COMPACT_ATOMS: atom_id res chain seq x y z
N MET A 1 -13.13 -24.13 -4.81
CA MET A 1 -12.00 -23.56 -5.58
C MET A 1 -10.85 -24.56 -5.62
N ASN A 2 -10.29 -24.84 -6.81
CA ASN A 2 -9.07 -25.66 -6.99
C ASN A 2 -7.79 -24.79 -6.96
N VAL A 3 -6.61 -25.42 -6.95
CA VAL A 3 -5.31 -24.71 -6.86
C VAL A 3 -5.09 -23.76 -8.05
N GLY A 4 -5.43 -24.18 -9.27
CA GLY A 4 -5.29 -23.33 -10.46
C GLY A 4 -6.18 -22.09 -10.40
N GLN A 5 -7.40 -22.22 -9.90
CA GLN A 5 -8.32 -21.09 -9.67
C GLN A 5 -7.80 -20.15 -8.59
N ALA A 6 -7.29 -20.68 -7.47
CA ALA A 6 -6.69 -19.87 -6.40
C ALA A 6 -5.49 -19.06 -6.91
N MET A 7 -4.60 -19.71 -7.67
CA MET A 7 -3.45 -19.06 -8.29
C MET A 7 -3.86 -17.97 -9.29
N SER A 8 -4.83 -18.26 -10.17
CA SER A 8 -5.34 -17.28 -11.13
C SER A 8 -5.92 -16.05 -10.44
N ARG A 9 -6.69 -16.28 -9.36
CA ARG A 9 -7.29 -15.21 -8.57
C ARG A 9 -6.24 -14.34 -7.88
N TRP A 10 -5.24 -14.97 -7.25
CA TRP A 10 -4.11 -14.28 -6.63
C TRP A 10 -3.38 -13.40 -7.65
N ARG A 11 -3.02 -13.95 -8.83
CA ARG A 11 -2.31 -13.21 -9.89
C ARG A 11 -3.14 -12.05 -10.44
N ALA A 12 -4.41 -12.30 -10.75
CA ALA A 12 -5.30 -11.28 -11.29
C ALA A 12 -5.50 -10.11 -10.31
N GLY A 13 -5.68 -10.41 -9.02
CA GLY A 13 -5.77 -9.38 -7.99
C GLY A 13 -4.48 -8.56 -7.85
N HIS A 14 -3.31 -9.21 -7.89
CA HIS A 14 -2.02 -8.50 -7.84
C HIS A 14 -1.79 -7.65 -9.09
N HIS A 15 -2.09 -8.15 -10.29
CA HIS A 15 -1.99 -7.36 -11.51
C HIS A 15 -2.89 -6.12 -11.46
N ALA A 16 -4.14 -6.28 -11.00
CA ALA A 16 -5.05 -5.16 -10.81
C ALA A 16 -4.49 -4.14 -9.80
N PHE A 17 -3.96 -4.62 -8.66
CA PHE A 17 -3.33 -3.77 -7.66
C PHE A 17 -2.17 -2.94 -8.24
N PHE A 18 -1.26 -3.55 -9.01
CA PHE A 18 -0.14 -2.82 -9.61
C PHE A 18 -0.58 -1.78 -10.64
N VAL A 19 -1.60 -2.07 -11.46
CA VAL A 19 -2.17 -1.08 -12.39
C VAL A 19 -2.79 0.10 -11.64
N LEU A 20 -3.49 -0.17 -10.54
CA LEU A 20 -4.09 0.87 -9.70
C LEU A 20 -3.01 1.71 -9.01
N LEU A 21 -1.91 1.09 -8.57
CA LEU A 21 -0.76 1.78 -7.99
C LEU A 21 -0.13 2.78 -8.97
N GLN A 22 0.05 2.40 -10.23
CA GLN A 22 0.49 3.31 -11.29
C GLN A 22 -0.48 4.48 -11.48
N GLY A 23 -1.78 4.21 -11.43
CA GLY A 23 -2.81 5.24 -11.48
C GLY A 23 -2.68 6.24 -10.32
N ILE A 24 -2.44 5.77 -9.09
CA ILE A 24 -2.25 6.60 -7.91
C ILE A 24 -1.03 7.52 -8.09
N ILE A 25 0.10 6.99 -8.57
CA ILE A 25 1.31 7.76 -8.85
C ILE A 25 1.02 8.90 -9.84
N LEU A 26 0.31 8.61 -10.93
CA LEU A 26 -0.08 9.62 -11.91
C LEU A 26 -1.04 10.66 -11.30
N ALA A 27 -1.99 10.23 -10.47
CA ALA A 27 -2.92 11.12 -9.78
C ALA A 27 -2.19 12.06 -8.81
N HIS A 28 -1.18 11.58 -8.07
CA HIS A 28 -0.34 12.41 -7.21
C HIS A 28 0.40 13.49 -8.00
N ARG A 29 1.04 13.13 -9.12
CA ARG A 29 1.73 14.11 -9.98
C ARG A 29 0.79 15.18 -10.53
N ARG A 30 -0.43 14.78 -10.91
CA ARG A 30 -1.48 15.70 -11.39
C ARG A 30 -1.97 16.62 -10.28
N LEU A 31 -2.14 16.08 -9.07
CA LEU A 31 -2.53 16.84 -7.89
C LEU A 31 -1.47 17.90 -7.57
N GLU A 32 -0.20 17.53 -7.55
CA GLU A 32 0.92 18.45 -7.34
C GLU A 32 0.93 19.58 -8.37
N THR A 33 0.86 19.21 -9.66
CA THR A 33 0.84 20.18 -10.76
C THR A 33 -0.34 21.17 -10.63
N ALA A 34 -1.53 20.66 -10.30
CA ALA A 34 -2.72 21.47 -10.15
C ALA A 34 -2.64 22.44 -8.95
N MET A 35 -2.10 21.98 -7.81
CA MET A 35 -1.89 22.84 -6.64
C MET A 35 -0.86 23.94 -6.91
N ILE A 36 0.25 23.62 -7.57
CA ILE A 36 1.27 24.61 -7.96
C ILE A 36 0.68 25.67 -8.90
N ALA A 37 -0.21 25.26 -9.81
CA ALA A 37 -0.88 26.16 -10.75
C ALA A 37 -2.07 26.93 -10.14
N GLY A 38 -2.48 26.63 -8.89
CA GLY A 38 -3.67 27.19 -8.26
C GLY A 38 -5.00 26.68 -8.83
N ASP A 39 -4.99 25.63 -9.65
CA ASP A 39 -6.20 25.02 -10.24
C ASP A 39 -6.86 24.04 -9.26
N MET A 40 -7.59 24.59 -8.29
CA MET A 40 -8.28 23.79 -7.27
C MET A 40 -9.32 22.81 -7.85
N PRO A 41 -10.11 23.14 -8.89
CA PRO A 41 -10.94 22.14 -9.57
C PRO A 41 -10.15 20.94 -10.11
N ALA A 42 -8.98 21.15 -10.72
CA ALA A 42 -8.13 20.05 -11.17
C ALA A 42 -7.52 19.27 -10.00
N ALA A 43 -7.10 19.94 -8.93
CA ALA A 43 -6.58 19.32 -7.72
C ALA A 43 -7.62 18.36 -7.10
N ARG A 44 -8.86 18.81 -6.91
CA ARG A 44 -9.97 17.97 -6.40
C ARG A 44 -10.22 16.75 -7.28
N ARG A 45 -10.21 16.91 -8.61
CA ARG A 45 -10.38 15.78 -9.54
C ARG A 45 -9.25 14.76 -9.41
N ALA A 46 -8.00 15.21 -9.31
CA ALA A 46 -6.84 14.36 -9.15
C ALA A 46 -6.87 13.61 -7.80
N LEU A 47 -7.20 14.30 -6.71
CA LEU A 47 -7.33 13.69 -5.38
C LEU A 47 -8.47 12.67 -5.32
N GLY A 48 -9.61 12.96 -5.95
CA GLY A 48 -10.70 12.00 -6.11
C GLY A 48 -10.33 10.79 -6.97
N GLN A 49 -9.45 10.95 -7.97
CA GLN A 49 -8.91 9.82 -8.75
C GLN A 49 -8.00 8.94 -7.89
N ALA A 50 -7.06 9.54 -7.15
CA ALA A 50 -6.19 8.81 -6.23
C ALA A 50 -7.00 8.02 -5.18
N THR A 51 -8.03 8.65 -4.61
CA THR A 51 -8.96 8.02 -3.66
C THR A 51 -9.63 6.78 -4.25
N ARG A 52 -10.26 6.91 -5.43
CA ARG A 52 -10.94 5.77 -6.08
C ARG A 52 -9.98 4.63 -6.42
N MET A 53 -8.75 4.96 -6.78
CA MET A 53 -7.73 3.95 -7.07
C MET A 53 -7.25 3.24 -5.80
N LEU A 54 -7.14 3.94 -4.67
CA LEU A 54 -6.87 3.32 -3.36
C LEU A 54 -8.01 2.39 -2.93
N ASP A 55 -9.27 2.80 -3.10
CA ASP A 55 -10.41 1.93 -2.82
C ASP A 55 -10.43 0.71 -3.75
N GLY A 56 -10.09 0.91 -5.03
CA GLY A 56 -9.86 -0.17 -5.98
C GLY A 56 -8.76 -1.11 -5.53
N SER A 57 -7.66 -0.58 -4.98
CA SER A 57 -6.54 -1.38 -4.47
C SER A 57 -6.95 -2.24 -3.28
N ALA A 58 -7.78 -1.69 -2.37
CA ALA A 58 -8.34 -2.45 -1.26
C ALA A 58 -9.23 -3.61 -1.76
N ALA A 59 -10.05 -3.35 -2.79
CA ALA A 59 -10.86 -4.38 -3.43
C ALA A 59 -10.00 -5.44 -4.14
N ALA A 60 -8.92 -5.04 -4.81
CA ALA A 60 -7.98 -5.93 -5.48
C ALA A 60 -7.27 -6.86 -4.48
N MET A 61 -6.86 -6.35 -3.32
CA MET A 61 -6.29 -7.15 -2.24
C MET A 61 -7.28 -8.18 -1.70
N ARG A 62 -8.51 -7.75 -1.38
CA ARG A 62 -9.58 -8.66 -0.93
C ARG A 62 -9.88 -9.71 -1.98
N PHE A 63 -9.95 -9.32 -3.25
CA PHE A 63 -10.14 -10.25 -4.35
C PHE A 63 -9.00 -11.25 -4.46
N ALA A 64 -7.74 -10.81 -4.33
CA ALA A 64 -6.57 -11.68 -4.36
C ALA A 64 -6.54 -12.68 -3.19
N GLY A 65 -7.10 -12.31 -2.04
CA GLY A 65 -7.19 -13.14 -0.84
C GLY A 65 -8.49 -13.94 -0.67
N ASP A 66 -9.48 -13.77 -1.55
CA ASP A 66 -10.76 -14.48 -1.47
C ASP A 66 -10.63 -15.92 -1.98
N MET A 67 -9.98 -16.75 -1.17
CA MET A 67 -9.79 -18.18 -1.35
C MET A 67 -9.67 -18.89 0.01
N PRO A 68 -9.95 -20.21 0.09
CA PRO A 68 -9.74 -20.97 1.32
C PRO A 68 -8.27 -20.99 1.75
N ALA A 69 -8.01 -20.90 3.06
CA ALA A 69 -6.66 -20.91 3.63
C ALA A 69 -5.83 -22.14 3.22
N GLU A 70 -6.45 -23.30 3.03
CA GLU A 70 -5.77 -24.53 2.59
C GLU A 70 -5.23 -24.41 1.16
N ARG A 71 -5.83 -23.56 0.33
CA ARG A 71 -5.35 -23.28 -1.04
C ARG A 71 -4.23 -22.26 -1.06
N TYR A 72 -4.17 -21.40 -0.05
CA TYR A 72 -3.10 -20.41 0.07
C TYR A 72 -1.72 -21.05 0.27
N VAL A 73 -1.63 -22.26 0.82
CA VAL A 73 -0.34 -22.97 0.98
C VAL A 73 0.40 -23.07 -0.37
N SER A 74 -0.27 -23.53 -1.42
CA SER A 74 0.32 -23.64 -2.76
C SER A 74 0.62 -22.28 -3.40
N VAL A 75 -0.20 -21.26 -3.11
CA VAL A 75 0.07 -19.88 -3.56
C VAL A 75 1.32 -19.34 -2.85
N ARG A 76 1.45 -19.58 -1.55
CA ARG A 76 2.58 -19.16 -0.72
C ARG A 76 3.88 -19.81 -1.16
N GLU A 77 3.88 -21.10 -1.46
CA GLU A 77 5.04 -21.82 -2.00
C GLU A 77 5.55 -21.19 -3.31
N SER A 78 4.62 -20.72 -4.17
CA SER A 78 5.00 -20.01 -5.39
C SER A 78 5.63 -18.63 -5.14
N MET A 79 5.46 -18.07 -3.95
CA MET A 79 6.05 -16.81 -3.48
C MET A 79 7.28 -17.02 -2.57
N THR A 80 7.87 -18.21 -2.59
CA THR A 80 9.12 -18.52 -1.90
C THR A 80 10.21 -18.96 -2.88
N PRO A 81 11.51 -18.83 -2.52
CA PRO A 81 12.60 -19.38 -3.33
C PRO A 81 12.39 -20.86 -3.68
N PRO A 82 12.77 -21.31 -4.88
CA PRO A 82 13.48 -20.57 -5.93
C PRO A 82 12.57 -19.77 -6.88
N ASN A 83 11.25 -19.78 -6.68
CA ASN A 83 10.28 -19.17 -7.62
C ASN A 83 10.36 -17.64 -7.66
N VAL A 84 10.76 -17.03 -6.54
CA VAL A 84 10.98 -15.58 -6.40
C VAL A 84 12.23 -15.33 -5.55
N PRO A 85 12.84 -14.14 -5.65
CA PRO A 85 13.94 -13.75 -4.76
C PRO A 85 13.56 -13.84 -3.28
N ALA A 86 14.56 -14.07 -2.42
CA ALA A 86 14.38 -13.94 -0.98
C ALA A 86 13.85 -12.54 -0.63
N LYS A 87 13.04 -12.46 0.43
CA LYS A 87 12.40 -11.22 0.92
C LYS A 87 11.30 -10.63 0.00
N PHE A 88 10.66 -11.44 -0.83
CA PHE A 88 9.53 -11.01 -1.66
C PHE A 88 8.44 -10.30 -0.85
N SER A 89 8.17 -9.04 -1.17
CA SER A 89 7.03 -8.26 -0.65
C SER A 89 6.69 -7.10 -1.56
N GLY A 90 5.40 -6.86 -1.74
CA GLY A 90 4.88 -5.73 -2.52
C GLY A 90 5.23 -4.36 -1.93
N LEU A 91 5.52 -4.28 -0.63
CA LEU A 91 5.95 -3.04 0.05
C LEU A 91 7.31 -2.54 -0.46
N TRP A 92 8.16 -3.44 -0.96
CA TRP A 92 9.48 -3.12 -1.50
C TRP A 92 9.48 -2.98 -3.03
N SER A 93 8.30 -3.00 -3.66
CA SER A 93 8.22 -2.74 -5.09
C SER A 93 8.59 -1.30 -5.40
N ILE A 94 9.27 -1.08 -6.53
CA ILE A 94 9.66 0.25 -7.01
C ILE A 94 8.45 1.18 -7.09
N ASP A 95 7.31 0.64 -7.52
CA ASP A 95 6.06 1.38 -7.64
C ASP A 95 5.50 1.82 -6.28
N HIS A 96 5.59 0.98 -5.26
CA HIS A 96 5.16 1.34 -3.91
C HIS A 96 6.05 2.45 -3.35
N CYS A 97 7.37 2.34 -3.51
CA CYS A 97 8.31 3.40 -3.12
C CYS A 97 7.98 4.71 -3.85
N ALA A 98 7.77 4.68 -5.17
CA ALA A 98 7.41 5.86 -5.96
C ALA A 98 6.08 6.49 -5.53
N MET A 99 5.09 5.68 -5.12
CA MET A 99 3.83 6.18 -4.56
C MET A 99 4.08 6.93 -3.24
N ILE A 100 4.85 6.34 -2.33
CA ILE A 100 5.19 6.94 -1.04
C ILE A 100 5.99 8.23 -1.21
N ASP A 101 6.97 8.25 -2.11
CA ASP A 101 7.75 9.45 -2.41
C ASP A 101 6.89 10.56 -2.99
N GLY A 102 5.90 10.21 -3.83
CA GLY A 102 4.90 11.17 -4.29
C GLY A 102 4.03 11.72 -3.16
N MET A 103 3.65 10.91 -2.17
CA MET A 103 2.94 11.41 -0.99
C MET A 103 3.82 12.37 -0.18
N LYS A 104 5.10 12.04 0.01
CA LYS A 104 6.07 12.91 0.68
C LYS A 104 6.22 14.25 -0.03
N SER A 105 6.31 14.28 -1.37
CA SER A 105 6.49 15.52 -2.13
C SER A 105 5.26 16.45 -2.06
N LEU A 106 4.07 15.86 -1.98
CA LEU A 106 2.81 16.60 -1.90
C LEU A 106 2.66 17.37 -0.58
N ARG A 107 3.30 16.93 0.50
CA ARG A 107 3.08 17.41 1.87
C ARG A 107 3.01 18.93 2.00
N LYS A 108 4.05 19.64 1.55
CA LYS A 108 4.10 21.12 1.63
C LYS A 108 2.92 21.77 0.91
N GLN A 109 2.53 21.21 -0.23
CA GLN A 109 1.42 21.76 -1.01
C GLN A 109 0.07 21.43 -0.37
N LEU A 110 -0.07 20.26 0.26
CA LEU A 110 -1.26 19.91 1.03
C LEU A 110 -1.46 20.84 2.22
N ASP A 111 -0.39 21.15 2.96
CA ASP A 111 -0.44 22.09 4.09
C ASP A 111 -0.89 23.49 3.62
N ASN A 112 -0.34 23.97 2.50
CA ASN A 112 -0.69 25.29 1.96
C ASN A 112 -2.11 25.38 1.38
N ASN A 113 -2.71 24.25 1.00
CA ASN A 113 -4.01 24.20 0.32
C ASN A 113 -5.07 23.45 1.15
N TRP A 114 -4.82 23.23 2.45
CA TRP A 114 -5.69 22.42 3.31
C TRP A 114 -7.12 22.93 3.32
N ASP A 115 -7.33 24.22 3.61
CA ASP A 115 -8.66 24.82 3.71
C ASP A 115 -9.47 24.68 2.41
N ALA A 116 -8.79 24.64 1.26
CA ALA A 116 -9.43 24.47 -0.03
C ALA A 116 -9.79 23.01 -0.36
N LEU A 117 -9.12 22.03 0.26
CA LEU A 117 -9.20 20.60 -0.08
C LEU A 117 -9.59 19.71 1.11
N GLU A 118 -9.93 20.28 2.26
CA GLU A 118 -10.12 19.56 3.53
C GLU A 118 -11.06 18.35 3.38
N ALA A 119 -12.20 18.55 2.71
CA ALA A 119 -13.19 17.49 2.53
C ALA A 119 -12.62 16.31 1.71
N GLU A 120 -11.96 16.60 0.59
CA GLU A 120 -11.34 15.59 -0.26
C GLU A 120 -10.15 14.91 0.43
N LEU A 121 -9.36 15.64 1.22
CA LEU A 121 -8.22 15.10 1.96
C LEU A 121 -8.66 14.13 3.06
N LYS A 122 -9.73 14.43 3.79
CA LYS A 122 -10.33 13.50 4.76
C LYS A 122 -10.79 12.20 4.09
N ILE A 123 -11.40 12.30 2.90
CA ILE A 123 -11.85 11.12 2.14
C ILE A 123 -10.63 10.30 1.67
N TRP A 124 -9.60 10.96 1.17
CA TRP A 124 -8.36 10.32 0.71
C TRP A 124 -7.61 9.62 1.84
N HIS A 125 -7.48 10.28 3.00
CA HIS A 125 -6.93 9.68 4.23
C HIS A 125 -7.69 8.41 4.61
N GLY A 126 -9.03 8.45 4.60
CA GLY A 126 -9.86 7.27 4.83
C GLY A 126 -9.64 6.15 3.79
N ALA A 127 -9.32 6.47 2.54
CA ALA A 127 -9.02 5.47 1.52
C ALA A 127 -7.65 4.79 1.73
N ILE A 128 -6.63 5.55 2.17
CA ILE A 128 -5.35 5.00 2.60
C ILE A 128 -5.56 4.03 3.76
N ASP A 129 -6.35 4.44 4.75
CA ASP A 129 -6.69 3.61 5.90
C ASP A 129 -7.32 2.27 5.50
N ARG A 130 -8.31 2.32 4.60
CA ARG A 130 -8.99 1.13 4.08
C ARG A 130 -8.07 0.20 3.30
N VAL A 131 -7.08 0.72 2.56
CA VAL A 131 -6.12 -0.13 1.82
C VAL A 131 -5.26 -0.93 2.79
N TYR A 132 -4.77 -0.30 3.86
CA TYR A 132 -3.98 -0.98 4.88
C TYR A 132 -4.82 -1.96 5.70
N ALA A 133 -6.05 -1.61 6.05
CA ALA A 133 -6.98 -2.52 6.71
C ALA A 133 -7.29 -3.76 5.85
N ALA A 134 -7.45 -3.59 4.53
CA ALA A 134 -7.62 -4.71 3.61
C ALA A 134 -6.39 -5.62 3.56
N HIS A 135 -5.18 -5.04 3.54
CA HIS A 135 -3.94 -5.81 3.59
C HIS A 135 -3.80 -6.59 4.91
N ALA A 136 -4.06 -5.93 6.04
CA ALA A 136 -4.00 -6.54 7.36
C ALA A 136 -4.95 -7.73 7.46
N LEU A 137 -6.21 -7.58 7.02
CA LEU A 137 -7.21 -8.65 7.03
C LEU A 137 -6.78 -9.88 6.21
N VAL A 138 -6.18 -9.66 5.03
CA VAL A 138 -5.67 -10.76 4.20
C VAL A 138 -4.51 -11.47 4.89
N CYS A 139 -3.60 -10.72 5.51
CA CYS A 139 -2.50 -11.29 6.27
C CYS A 139 -3.00 -12.07 7.50
N GLU A 140 -3.89 -11.50 8.30
CA GLU A 140 -4.48 -12.14 9.48
C GLU A 140 -5.12 -13.48 9.09
N TYR A 141 -5.93 -13.48 8.03
CA TYR A 141 -6.62 -14.69 7.56
C TYR A 141 -5.66 -15.82 7.17
N PHE A 142 -4.53 -15.50 6.55
CA PHE A 142 -3.62 -16.51 6.01
C PHE A 142 -2.42 -16.86 6.90
N VAL A 143 -1.96 -15.93 7.74
CA VAL A 143 -0.75 -16.12 8.55
C VAL A 143 -0.98 -15.95 10.04
N GLY A 144 -2.08 -15.32 10.48
CA GLY A 144 -2.28 -14.96 11.87
C GLY A 144 -1.07 -14.20 12.44
N ASP A 145 -0.54 -14.70 13.55
CA ASP A 145 0.66 -14.17 14.22
C ASP A 145 1.98 -14.56 13.54
N GLY A 146 1.93 -15.24 12.39
CA GLY A 146 3.10 -15.70 11.66
C GLY A 146 3.92 -14.58 11.02
N PRO A 147 5.20 -14.83 10.69
CA PRO A 147 6.06 -13.85 10.04
C PRO A 147 5.66 -13.62 8.58
N SER A 148 5.91 -12.40 8.10
CA SER A 148 5.76 -12.06 6.68
C SER A 148 6.78 -12.80 5.80
N LEU A 149 6.52 -12.90 4.49
CA LEU A 149 7.47 -13.49 3.54
C LEU A 149 8.77 -12.67 3.42
N ALA A 150 8.68 -11.34 3.59
CA ALA A 150 9.84 -10.44 3.55
C ALA A 150 10.86 -10.72 4.67
N MET A 151 10.42 -11.30 5.78
CA MET A 151 11.20 -11.43 7.01
C MET A 151 11.76 -12.83 7.24
N ARG A 152 11.53 -13.77 6.32
CA ARG A 152 12.24 -15.05 6.35
C ARG A 152 13.69 -14.85 5.92
N SER A 153 14.54 -14.57 6.90
CA SER A 153 15.98 -14.73 6.85
C SER A 153 16.33 -15.92 7.73
N GLU A 154 17.22 -16.81 7.27
CA GLU A 154 17.73 -17.94 8.08
C GLU A 154 18.47 -17.48 9.35
N THR A 155 18.81 -16.18 9.46
CA THR A 155 19.63 -15.62 10.53
C THR A 155 18.97 -14.49 11.33
N SER A 156 17.76 -14.03 11.01
CA SER A 156 17.15 -12.87 11.67
C SER A 156 16.11 -13.24 12.72
N LYS A 157 16.44 -12.98 14.00
CA LYS A 157 15.47 -12.88 15.12
C LYS A 157 14.62 -11.63 14.96
N CYS A 158 13.78 -11.56 13.93
CA CYS A 158 12.79 -10.49 13.85
C CYS A 158 11.51 -10.96 14.54
N THR A 159 11.17 -10.31 15.66
CA THR A 159 10.05 -10.66 16.55
C THR A 159 8.70 -10.12 16.08
N ARG A 160 8.66 -9.27 15.04
CA ARG A 160 7.41 -8.64 14.60
C ARG A 160 6.58 -9.54 13.68
N THR A 161 5.27 -9.58 13.92
CA THR A 161 4.29 -10.29 13.09
C THR A 161 4.05 -9.57 11.76
N ALA A 162 3.41 -10.23 10.80
CA ALA A 162 3.00 -9.56 9.56
C ALA A 162 2.06 -8.36 9.84
N LEU A 163 1.18 -8.48 10.83
CA LEU A 163 0.21 -7.45 11.20
C LEU A 163 0.87 -6.22 11.82
N GLU A 164 1.84 -6.43 12.73
CA GLU A 164 2.57 -5.32 13.37
C GLU A 164 3.33 -4.47 12.35
N ASN A 165 3.89 -5.10 11.31
CA ASN A 165 4.56 -4.36 10.25
C ASN A 165 3.58 -3.57 9.37
N ILE A 166 2.45 -4.17 9.00
CA ILE A 166 1.41 -3.46 8.23
C ILE A 166 0.91 -2.25 9.01
N GLU A 167 0.69 -2.38 10.31
CA GLU A 167 0.26 -1.28 11.17
C GLU A 167 1.34 -0.19 11.28
N ALA A 168 2.62 -0.55 11.36
CA ALA A 168 3.72 0.42 11.34
C ALA A 168 3.76 1.20 10.01
N PHE A 169 3.60 0.52 8.87
CA PHE A 169 3.53 1.19 7.56
C PHE A 169 2.29 2.08 7.44
N ARG A 170 1.12 1.61 7.90
CA ARG A 170 -0.12 2.38 7.94
C ARG A 170 0.06 3.70 8.67
N LYS A 171 0.55 3.66 9.92
CA LYS A 171 0.79 4.87 10.73
C LYS A 171 1.73 5.85 10.03
N ARG A 172 2.86 5.35 9.50
CA ARG A 172 3.82 6.17 8.77
C ARG A 172 3.22 6.82 7.52
N THR A 173 2.43 6.07 6.74
CA THR A 173 1.80 6.62 5.53
C THR A 173 0.71 7.63 5.87
N LEU A 174 -0.10 7.38 6.89
CA LEU A 174 -1.14 8.35 7.31
C LEU A 174 -0.50 9.65 7.80
N ALA A 175 0.60 9.58 8.55
CA ALA A 175 1.32 10.77 9.01
C ALA A 175 1.87 11.66 7.87
N LEU A 176 2.11 11.09 6.67
CA LEU A 176 2.52 11.88 5.50
C LEU A 176 1.41 12.78 4.95
N VAL A 177 0.15 12.46 5.25
CA VAL A 177 -1.03 13.10 4.69
C VAL A 177 -1.91 13.77 5.74
N THR A 178 -1.49 13.74 7.00
CA THR A 178 -2.11 14.47 8.11
C THR A 178 -1.43 15.84 8.27
N PRO A 179 -2.19 16.95 8.26
CA PRO A 179 -1.63 18.28 8.47
C PRO A 179 -0.98 18.42 9.84
N GLY A 180 0.15 19.12 9.89
CA GLY A 180 0.80 19.49 11.14
C GLY A 180 1.58 18.38 11.86
N GLU A 181 1.58 17.12 11.37
CA GLU A 181 2.37 16.03 11.95
C GLU A 181 3.82 16.04 11.42
N THR A 182 4.70 16.89 11.95
CA THR A 182 6.07 17.12 11.43
C THR A 182 7.02 15.93 11.54
N ASP A 183 6.76 14.97 12.43
CA ASP A 183 7.75 13.96 12.81
C ASP A 183 7.36 12.58 12.28
N VAL A 184 7.60 12.35 11.00
CA VAL A 184 7.78 10.96 10.53
C VAL A 184 9.21 10.60 10.85
N GLU A 185 9.45 10.01 12.03
CA GLU A 185 10.74 9.42 12.38
C GLU A 185 11.18 8.47 11.24
N GLU A 186 12.16 8.92 10.46
CA GLU A 186 12.85 8.14 9.45
C GLU A 186 13.77 7.15 10.18
N THR A 187 13.17 6.16 10.84
CA THR A 187 13.93 5.00 11.32
C THR A 187 14.27 4.16 10.10
N ALA A 188 15.49 4.37 9.63
CA ALA A 188 16.16 3.59 8.61
C ALA A 188 16.18 2.11 9.01
N ASP A 189 15.21 1.34 8.50
CA ASP A 189 15.41 -0.08 8.24
C ASP A 189 15.84 -0.22 6.77
N VAL A 190 16.88 0.53 6.38
CA VAL A 190 17.70 0.21 5.20
C VAL A 190 18.83 -0.69 5.71
N GLU A 191 18.49 -1.94 6.01
CA GLU A 191 19.50 -3.00 6.06
C GLU A 191 19.00 -4.20 5.29
N ASN A 192 19.39 -4.26 4.02
CA ASN A 192 20.20 -5.35 3.48
C ASN A 192 20.41 -5.15 1.98
N THR A 193 21.51 -4.47 1.65
CA THR A 193 22.37 -4.92 0.54
C THR A 193 22.93 -6.30 0.83
#